data_AF-A0AA42TG33-F1
#
_entry.id   AF-A0AA42TG33-F1
#
_cell.length_a   1.000
_cell.length_b   1.000
_cell.length_c   1.000
_cell.angle_alpha   90.00
_cell.angle_beta   90.00
_cell.angle_gamma   90.00
#
_symmetry.space_group_name_H-M   'P 1'
#
loop_
_entity.id
_entity.type
_entity.pdbx_description
1 polymer ?
#
loop_
_entity_poly.entity_id
_entity_poly.type
_entity_poly.pdbx_seq_one_letter_code
_entity_poly.pdbx_strand_id
1 'polypeptide(L)'
;MSHHRYDRRLPKRTEGFAWGRSIDKVLGGHVLTYRLFRRDLAGKLHIETRTFKLTDHRRFIAMELLKARRVLRARVDAISYALIEAEQASQLQEVA
;
A
#
# COMPACT_ATOMS: atom_id res chain seq x y z
N MET A 1 25.45 -2.11 16.86
CA MET A 1 24.65 -1.94 15.63
C MET A 1 23.20 -1.68 16.02
N SER A 2 22.76 -0.42 16.00
CA SER A 2 21.39 -0.07 16.37
C SER A 2 20.45 -0.52 15.23
N HIS A 3 19.64 -1.55 15.47
CA HIS A 3 18.55 -1.90 14.56
C HIS A 3 17.63 -0.67 14.46
N HIS A 4 17.64 0.04 13.32
CA HIS A 4 16.64 1.04 12.99
C HIS A 4 15.26 0.35 12.90
N ARG A 5 14.61 0.12 14.04
CA ARG A 5 13.27 -0.50 14.19
C ARG A 5 12.14 0.34 13.57
N TYR A 6 12.47 1.53 13.08
CA TYR A 6 11.57 2.53 12.51
C TYR A 6 11.85 2.75 11.03
N ASP A 7 12.24 1.69 10.33
CA ASP A 7 12.68 1.73 8.94
C ASP A 7 11.55 2.27 8.06
N ARG A 8 11.60 3.57 7.76
CA ARG A 8 10.84 4.26 6.72
C ARG A 8 11.33 3.72 5.38
N ARG A 9 11.00 2.46 5.08
CA ARG A 9 11.30 1.89 3.77
C ARG A 9 10.34 2.53 2.78
N LEU A 10 10.87 3.46 2.00
CA LEU A 10 10.18 3.94 0.80
C LEU A 10 9.95 2.73 -0.12
N PRO A 11 8.82 2.67 -0.83
CA PRO A 11 8.54 1.59 -1.74
C PRO A 11 9.66 1.50 -2.76
N LYS A 12 10.31 0.34 -2.87
CA LYS A 12 11.18 0.06 -4.00
C LYS A 12 10.37 0.28 -5.28
N ARG A 13 11.02 0.70 -6.37
CA ARG A 13 10.40 0.86 -7.70
C ARG A 13 9.88 -0.46 -8.32
N THR A 14 9.84 -1.55 -7.55
CA THR A 14 9.21 -2.80 -7.95
C THR A 14 7.69 -2.63 -7.99
N GLU A 15 7.03 -3.21 -8.98
CA GLU A 15 5.55 -3.31 -9.08
C GLU A 15 4.91 -4.10 -7.90
N GLY A 16 5.76 -4.72 -7.08
CA GLY A 16 5.38 -5.47 -5.90
C GLY A 16 4.77 -4.63 -4.76
N PHE A 17 4.29 -5.36 -3.76
CA PHE A 17 3.81 -4.78 -2.51
C PHE A 17 4.97 -4.35 -1.62
N ALA A 18 4.88 -3.15 -1.06
CA ALA A 18 5.81 -2.66 -0.03
C ALA A 18 5.03 -2.08 1.15
N TRP A 19 5.69 -1.94 2.30
CA TRP A 19 5.08 -1.33 3.48
C TRP A 19 6.14 -0.63 4.35
N GLY A 20 5.67 0.32 5.15
CA GLY A 20 6.46 1.02 6.16
C GLY A 20 5.64 1.25 7.42
N ARG A 21 6.33 1.56 8.52
CA ARG A 21 5.69 1.77 9.83
C ARG A 21 6.35 2.91 10.60
N SER A 22 5.54 3.77 11.21
CA SER A 22 5.98 4.78 12.17
C SER A 22 5.29 4.61 13.52
N ILE A 23 5.95 5.08 14.57
CA ILE A 23 5.36 5.23 15.90
C ILE A 23 5.42 6.71 16.23
N ASP A 24 4.26 7.30 16.47
CA ASP A 24 4.11 8.72 16.77
C ASP A 24 3.69 8.87 18.24
N LYS A 25 4.31 9.82 18.95
CA LYS A 25 3.92 10.18 20.31
C LYS A 25 2.75 11.15 20.23
N VAL A 26 1.66 10.85 20.93
CA VAL A 26 0.47 11.71 21.00
C VAL A 26 0.10 11.94 22.45
N LEU A 27 -0.67 13.00 22.74
CA LEU A 27 -1.22 13.21 24.07
C LEU A 27 -2.10 12.00 24.43
N GLY A 28 -1.76 11.27 25.49
CA GLY A 28 -2.48 10.05 25.89
C GLY A 28 -1.92 8.73 25.34
N GLY A 29 -0.75 8.73 24.67
CA GLY A 29 -0.01 7.49 24.40
C GLY A 29 0.79 7.46 23.10
N HIS A 30 0.92 6.26 22.53
CA HIS A 30 1.63 6.01 21.28
C HIS A 30 0.69 5.45 20.22
N VAL A 31 0.85 5.96 19.01
CA VAL A 31 0.09 5.54 17.84
C VAL A 31 1.02 4.82 16.87
N LEU A 32 0.58 3.67 16.37
CA LEU A 32 1.29 2.83 15.41
C LEU A 32 0.65 3.01 14.03
N THR A 33 1.38 3.60 13.09
CA THR A 33 0.89 3.86 11.74
C THR A 33 1.58 2.94 10.75
N TYR A 34 0.82 2.10 10.06
CA TYR A 34 1.28 1.31 8.92
C TYR A 34 0.88 2.01 7.62
N ARG A 35 1.83 2.12 6.68
CA ARG A 35 1.57 2.56 5.31
C ARG A 35 1.85 1.39 4.38
N LEU A 36 0.85 1.02 3.58
CA LEU A 36 0.93 -0.02 2.58
C LEU A 36 1.03 0.63 1.21
N PHE A 37 1.84 0.06 0.33
CA PHE A 37 2.19 0.64 -0.96
C PHE A 37 2.09 -0.40 -2.07
N ARG A 38 1.59 0.04 -3.23
CA ARG A 38 1.57 -0.75 -4.47
C ARG A 38 1.58 0.22 -5.66
N ARG A 39 2.23 -0.16 -6.76
CA ARG A 39 2.16 0.59 -8.02
C ARG A 39 1.19 -0.08 -8.99
N ASP A 40 0.51 0.71 -9.81
CA ASP A 40 -0.21 0.20 -10.98
C ASP A 40 0.74 -0.03 -12.16
N LEU A 41 0.22 -0.52 -13.29
CA LEU A 41 1.00 -0.76 -14.51
C LEU A 41 1.56 0.52 -15.13
N ALA A 42 0.95 1.68 -14.89
CA ALA A 42 1.53 2.98 -15.26
C ALA A 42 2.63 3.46 -14.29
N GLY A 43 2.95 2.66 -13.27
CA GLY A 43 3.96 2.98 -12.26
C GLY A 43 3.49 3.99 -11.20
N LYS A 44 2.22 4.41 -11.18
CA LYS A 44 1.69 5.37 -10.19
C LYS A 44 1.56 4.70 -8.83
N LEU A 45 1.97 5.42 -7.78
CA LEU A 45 1.99 4.91 -6.41
C LEU A 45 0.62 5.05 -5.73
N HIS A 46 0.11 3.93 -5.22
CA HIS A 46 -1.11 3.85 -4.42
C HIS A 46 -0.78 3.51 -2.97
N ILE A 47 -1.44 4.21 -2.05
CA ILE A 47 -1.17 4.12 -0.61
C ILE A 47 -2.45 3.75 0.14
N GLU A 48 -2.31 2.91 1.16
CA GLU A 48 -3.34 2.62 2.15
C GLU A 48 -2.72 2.78 3.55
N THR A 49 -3.32 3.61 4.41
CA THR A 49 -2.80 3.90 5.76
C THR A 49 -3.71 3.30 6.81
N ARG A 50 -3.13 2.59 7.78
CA ARG A 50 -3.85 2.03 8.94
C ARG A 50 -3.17 2.40 10.23
N THR A 51 -3.97 2.84 11.19
CA THR A 51 -3.50 3.39 12.45
C THR A 51 -4.06 2.58 13.60
N PHE A 52 -3.20 2.25 14.56
CA PHE A 52 -3.52 1.40 15.71
C PHE A 52 -2.98 2.04 16.99
N LYS A 53 -3.54 1.65 18.13
CA LYS A 53 -2.93 1.94 19.43
C LYS A 53 -1.74 1.01 19.61
N LEU A 54 -0.69 1.48 20.30
CA LEU A 54 0.47 0.62 20.61
C LEU A 54 0.09 -0.60 21.49
N THR A 55 -1.01 -0.47 22.23
CA THR A 55 -1.57 -1.52 23.10
C THR A 55 -2.48 -2.51 22.36
N ASP A 56 -2.79 -2.28 21.08
CA ASP A 56 -3.64 -3.18 20.32
C ASP A 56 -2.97 -4.55 20.15
N HIS A 57 -3.78 -5.61 20.22
CA HIS A 57 -3.26 -6.96 20.12
C HIS A 57 -2.63 -7.23 18.75
N ARG A 58 -1.43 -7.83 18.72
CA ARG A 58 -0.67 -8.05 17.47
C ARG A 58 -1.44 -8.84 16.41
N ARG A 59 -2.23 -9.84 16.81
CA ARG A 59 -3.07 -10.62 15.90
C ARG A 59 -4.16 -9.77 15.24
N PHE A 60 -4.74 -8.85 16.00
CA PHE A 60 -5.75 -7.93 15.47
C PHE A 60 -5.14 -7.01 14.39
N ILE A 61 -4.00 -6.40 14.71
CA ILE A 61 -3.24 -5.56 13.77
C ILE A 61 -2.91 -6.34 12.49
N ALA A 62 -2.39 -7.57 12.62
CA ALA A 62 -2.04 -8.40 11.47
C ALA A 62 -3.25 -8.70 10.57
N MET A 63 -4.41 -9.01 11.15
CA MET A 63 -5.63 -9.28 10.40
C MET A 63 -6.12 -8.05 9.64
N GLU A 64 -6.11 -6.88 10.28
CA GLU A 64 -6.51 -5.63 9.62
C GLU A 64 -5.55 -5.25 8.49
N LEU A 65 -4.24 -5.47 8.66
CA LEU A 65 -3.26 -5.25 7.59
C LEU A 65 -3.44 -6.23 6.42
N LEU A 66 -3.81 -7.49 6.68
CA LEU A 66 -4.11 -8.46 5.62
C LEU A 66 -5.33 -8.04 4.81
N LYS A 67 -6.39 -7.57 5.47
CA LYS A 67 -7.58 -7.02 4.79
C LYS A 67 -7.22 -5.79 3.95
N ALA A 68 -6.53 -4.83 4.55
CA ALA A 68 -6.11 -3.60 3.89
C ALA A 68 -5.23 -3.89 2.66
N ARG A 69 -4.31 -4.87 2.75
CA ARG A 69 -3.50 -5.33 1.62
C ARG A 69 -4.37 -5.89 0.48
N ARG A 70 -5.40 -6.70 0.78
CA ARG A 70 -6.29 -7.26 -0.24
C ARG A 70 -7.11 -6.16 -0.93
N VAL A 71 -7.64 -5.22 -0.17
CA VAL A 71 -8.37 -4.06 -0.70
C VAL A 71 -7.48 -3.21 -1.60
N LEU A 72 -6.26 -2.88 -1.14
CA LEU A 72 -5.31 -2.13 -1.94
C LEU A 72 -4.95 -2.86 -3.24
N ARG A 73 -4.72 -4.18 -3.18
CA ARG A 73 -4.46 -4.98 -4.37
C ARG A 73 -5.64 -4.93 -5.34
N ALA A 74 -6.86 -5.23 -4.89
CA ALA A 74 -8.03 -5.25 -5.76
C ALA A 74 -8.27 -3.90 -6.44
N ARG A 75 -8.12 -2.80 -5.70
CA ARG A 75 -8.23 -1.43 -6.25
C ARG A 75 -7.19 -1.16 -7.33
N VAL A 76 -5.93 -1.51 -7.08
CA VAL A 76 -4.85 -1.26 -8.04
C VAL A 76 -4.95 -2.17 -9.26
N ASP A 77 -5.31 -3.44 -9.06
CA ASP A 77 -5.49 -4.39 -10.14
C ASP A 77 -6.64 -3.92 -11.07
N ALA A 78 -7.75 -3.39 -10.52
CA ALA A 78 -8.83 -2.79 -11.32
C ALA A 78 -8.37 -1.58 -12.16
N ILE A 79 -7.54 -0.70 -11.60
CA ILE A 79 -6.96 0.44 -12.34
C ILE A 79 -6.06 -0.06 -13.48
N SER A 80 -5.23 -1.06 -13.19
CA SER A 80 -4.35 -1.68 -14.18
C SER A 80 -5.13 -2.37 -15.30
N TYR A 81 -6.24 -3.04 -14.99
CA TYR A 81 -7.11 -3.64 -16.02
C TYR A 81 -7.75 -2.58 -16.92
N ALA A 82 -8.31 -1.52 -16.34
CA ALA A 82 -8.87 -0.42 -17.11
C ALA A 82 -7.83 0.26 -18.03
N LEU A 83 -6.57 0.33 -17.59
CA LEU A 83 -5.47 0.85 -18.41
C LEU A 83 -5.23 -0.03 -19.65
N ILE A 84 -5.17 -1.36 -19.46
CA ILE A 84 -5.00 -2.31 -20.56
C ILE A 84 -6.17 -2.23 -21.54
N GLU A 85 -7.41 -2.17 -21.05
CA GLU A 85 -8.61 -2.08 -21.90
C GLU A 85 -8.61 -0.78 -22.73
N ALA A 86 -8.21 0.34 -22.14
CA ALA A 86 -8.09 1.61 -22.85
C ALA A 86 -7.01 1.57 -23.94
N GLU A 87 -5.86 0.95 -23.65
CA GLU A 87 -4.76 0.80 -24.60
C GLU A 87 -5.18 -0.10 -25.79
N GLN A 88 -5.89 -1.19 -25.52
CA GLN A 88 -6.45 -2.07 -26.56
C GLN A 88 -7.49 -1.36 -27.43
N ALA A 89 -8.40 -0.60 -26.82
CA ALA A 89 -9.41 0.16 -27.56
C ALA A 89 -8.78 1.21 -28.49
N SER A 90 -7.71 1.88 -28.04
CA SER A 90 -6.95 2.84 -28.85
C SER A 90 -6.32 2.17 -30.08
N GLN A 91 -5.69 1.00 -29.90
CA GLN A 91 -5.05 0.27 -30.99
C GLN A 91 -6.05 -0.19 -32.07
N LEU A 92 -7.28 -0.55 -31.67
CA LEU A 92 -8.33 -0.93 -32.62
C LEU A 92 -8.86 0.25 -33.45
N GLN A 93 -8.81 1.47 -32.92
CA GLN A 93 -9.23 2.68 -33.64
C GLN A 93 -8.19 3.16 -34.66
N GLU A 94 -6.90 2.90 -34.43
CA GLU A 94 -5.82 3.32 -35.36
C GLU A 94 -5.68 2.39 -36.58
N VAL A 95 -6.23 1.18 -36.52
CA VAL A 95 -6.13 0.16 -37.58
C VAL A 95 -7.38 0.12 -38.49
N ALA A 96 -8.46 0.82 -38.12
CA ALA A 96 -9.72 0.93 -38.86
C ALA A 96 -9.76 2.15 -39.78
#